data_AF-A0A932Y3B4-F1
#
_entry.id   AF-A0A932Y3B4-F1
#
_cell.length_a   1.000
_cell.length_b   1.000
_cell.length_c   1.000
_cell.angle_alpha   90.00
_cell.angle_beta   90.00
_cell.angle_gamma   90.00
#
_symmetry.space_group_name_H-M   'P 1'
#
loop_
_entity.id
_entity.type
_entity.pdbx_description
1 polymer ?
#
loop_
_entity_poly.entity_id
_entity_poly.type
_entity_poly.pdbx_seq_one_letter_code
_entity_poly.pdbx_strand_id
1 'polypeptide(L)'
;MKKVGLKRVLLTLLGTCMVLGCQGVFAQSAQKQIKKQLPKEVGGQAQKMSLWSTKPYTPFGLLVGAQSYYYATPNELMGSSELESRLQMTFQKRFESEHLVLGADTSFWASWPRETSFWGHVRSLYVGYQNVKDATVEMALGRTMPDWGGIDNYSPIKSLFPQFWLDPYYVRSDGMIGFYGRLKEDFVDVEVLLSPFFLPNLGGPRFDYDETGKFQSVSRWALPLYYQATVGSAEVPLRYYLHYPQNIFSVLRRNSGAIRLSIKDFLEGYQLSGFLLNGVDPAPRLKILGRLDILDQKDFQGTVDIYPEFYRHTAYGFEFRLDRPTFRLNMESVYRIPENNISLEPFMWRAQEWKNLISIQTKHQKPIWPEVLMGLASAVQFNAYQDPYFKIPDPSLTHFFGELAWKLHKNVQLTQGAEVSVDFDEALMRHALSVTLTQQMNLRAGVDLMTGKDDTYWGYFRDQDRLWMGVQYAF
;
A
#
# COMPACT_ATOMS: atom_id res chain seq x y z
N MET A 1 -16.51 -36.74 -37.62
CA MET A 1 -17.60 -36.48 -36.67
C MET A 1 -17.65 -34.99 -36.34
N LYS A 2 -18.85 -34.44 -36.14
CA LYS A 2 -19.24 -33.03 -36.32
C LYS A 2 -18.64 -32.05 -35.29
N LYS A 3 -18.36 -30.83 -35.77
CA LYS A 3 -18.19 -29.56 -35.03
C LYS A 3 -19.56 -29.04 -34.54
N VAL A 4 -19.69 -28.65 -33.27
CA VAL A 4 -20.53 -27.56 -32.67
C VAL A 4 -20.04 -27.43 -31.21
N GLY A 5 -19.83 -26.30 -30.53
CA GLY A 5 -19.91 -24.88 -30.82
C GLY A 5 -19.54 -24.12 -29.53
N LEU A 6 -18.48 -23.31 -29.56
CA LEU A 6 -18.02 -22.49 -28.44
C LEU A 6 -17.90 -21.00 -28.86
N LYS A 7 -18.87 -20.53 -29.65
CA LYS A 7 -18.90 -19.14 -30.18
C LYS A 7 -20.17 -18.37 -29.79
N ARG A 8 -20.99 -18.87 -28.85
CA ARG A 8 -22.30 -18.27 -28.52
C ARG A 8 -22.53 -17.81 -27.08
N VAL A 9 -21.51 -17.84 -26.23
CA VAL A 9 -21.62 -17.31 -24.85
C VAL A 9 -20.93 -15.94 -24.69
N LEU A 10 -19.96 -15.61 -25.55
CA LEU A 10 -19.21 -14.34 -25.45
C LEU A 10 -19.91 -13.12 -26.08
N LEU A 11 -21.05 -13.32 -26.79
CA LEU A 11 -21.75 -12.24 -27.51
C LEU A 11 -23.07 -11.80 -26.86
N THR A 12 -23.39 -12.32 -25.67
CA THR A 12 -24.64 -12.01 -24.95
C THR A 12 -24.43 -11.09 -23.73
N LEU A 13 -23.18 -10.81 -23.35
CA LEU A 13 -22.85 -9.90 -22.23
C LEU A 13 -22.35 -8.50 -22.65
N LEU A 14 -22.20 -8.26 -23.96
CA LEU A 14 -21.82 -6.94 -24.52
C LEU A 14 -23.01 -6.18 -25.17
N GLY A 15 -24.23 -6.69 -25.03
CA GLY A 15 -25.41 -6.26 -25.79
C GLY A 15 -26.47 -5.47 -25.02
N THR A 16 -26.16 -4.85 -23.88
CA THR A 16 -27.21 -4.23 -23.03
C THR A 16 -26.86 -2.84 -22.45
N CYS A 17 -26.04 -2.04 -23.16
CA CYS A 17 -25.74 -0.65 -22.76
C CYS A 17 -25.78 0.40 -23.89
N MET A 18 -26.32 0.11 -25.07
CA MET A 18 -26.45 1.12 -26.13
C MET A 18 -27.83 1.13 -26.77
N VAL A 19 -28.80 1.77 -26.12
CA VAL A 19 -29.96 2.40 -26.79
C VAL A 19 -30.40 3.59 -25.91
N LEU A 20 -30.79 4.70 -26.55
CA LEU A 20 -31.15 6.06 -26.05
C LEU A 20 -29.97 7.04 -26.15
N GLY A 21 -29.92 8.03 -27.05
CA GLY A 21 -30.84 8.52 -28.07
C GLY A 21 -30.26 9.86 -28.52
N CYS A 22 -29.91 9.99 -29.80
CA CYS A 22 -29.49 11.26 -30.40
C CYS A 22 -30.33 11.50 -31.65
N GLN A 23 -31.24 12.47 -31.59
CA GLN A 23 -31.86 13.11 -32.74
C GLN A 23 -31.69 14.63 -32.64
N GLY A 24 -31.02 15.20 -33.64
CA GLY A 24 -31.15 16.60 -34.12
C GLY A 24 -30.67 17.70 -33.17
N VAL A 25 -30.11 18.83 -33.56
CA VAL A 25 -30.15 19.58 -34.82
C VAL A 25 -28.93 20.53 -34.85
N PHE A 26 -28.42 20.77 -36.07
CA PHE A 26 -27.42 21.76 -36.47
C PHE A 26 -27.81 23.21 -36.13
N ALA A 27 -26.85 24.08 -35.75
CA ALA A 27 -26.62 25.37 -36.42
C ALA A 27 -25.45 26.18 -35.81
N GLN A 28 -24.84 26.95 -36.69
CA GLN A 28 -23.64 27.79 -36.60
C GLN A 28 -23.74 28.94 -35.58
N SER A 29 -22.60 29.40 -35.06
CA SER A 29 -21.97 30.68 -35.49
C SER A 29 -20.86 31.12 -34.53
N ALA A 30 -19.83 31.71 -35.13
CA ALA A 30 -18.68 32.28 -34.48
C ALA A 30 -19.02 33.62 -33.79
N GLN A 31 -18.38 33.91 -32.66
CA GLN A 31 -18.01 35.28 -32.32
C GLN A 31 -16.83 35.33 -31.33
N LYS A 32 -15.79 36.04 -31.78
CA LYS A 32 -14.66 36.56 -31.00
C LYS A 32 -15.15 37.30 -29.76
N GLN A 33 -14.48 37.11 -28.62
CA GLN A 33 -14.05 38.23 -27.80
C GLN A 33 -12.85 37.87 -26.90
N ILE A 34 -11.77 38.63 -27.13
CA ILE A 34 -10.57 38.73 -26.29
C ILE A 34 -10.98 39.35 -24.95
N LYS A 35 -10.74 38.67 -23.83
CA LYS A 35 -10.64 39.30 -22.51
C LYS A 35 -9.58 38.61 -21.64
N LYS A 36 -8.50 39.37 -21.42
CA LYS A 36 -7.48 39.34 -20.36
C LYS A 36 -7.25 38.02 -19.62
N GLN A 37 -6.09 37.43 -19.91
CA GLN A 37 -5.42 36.39 -19.14
C GLN A 37 -5.15 36.86 -17.69
N LEU A 38 -5.79 36.20 -16.74
CA LEU A 38 -5.26 35.97 -15.41
C LEU A 38 -4.66 34.54 -15.43
N PRO A 39 -3.51 34.28 -14.80
CA PRO A 39 -2.96 32.94 -14.76
C PRO A 39 -3.94 32.03 -14.04
N LYS A 40 -4.53 31.08 -14.78
CA LYS A 40 -5.20 29.94 -14.17
C LYS A 40 -4.10 29.09 -13.55
N GLU A 41 -4.06 29.04 -12.22
CA GLU A 41 -3.42 27.96 -11.49
C GLU A 41 -4.08 26.64 -11.90
N VAL A 42 -3.53 25.99 -12.92
CA VAL A 42 -3.86 24.63 -13.31
C VAL A 42 -2.69 23.77 -12.88
N GLY A 43 -2.78 23.24 -11.66
CA GLY A 43 -1.71 22.44 -11.07
C GLY A 43 -2.15 21.65 -9.84
N GLY A 44 -3.36 21.12 -9.83
CA GLY A 44 -3.86 20.24 -8.76
C GLY A 44 -3.60 18.77 -9.09
N GLN A 45 -2.49 18.22 -8.59
CA GLN A 45 -2.15 16.80 -8.69
C GLN A 45 -3.11 15.91 -7.88
N ALA A 46 -3.39 14.74 -8.45
CA ALA A 46 -3.87 13.50 -7.84
C ALA A 46 -4.68 13.60 -6.53
N GLN A 47 -6.01 13.74 -6.65
CA GLN A 47 -6.92 13.17 -5.66
C GLN A 47 -6.79 11.65 -5.74
N LYS A 48 -5.96 11.13 -4.84
CA LYS A 48 -5.98 9.71 -4.48
C LYS A 48 -7.36 9.43 -3.92
N MET A 49 -8.00 8.34 -4.32
CA MET A 49 -9.10 7.73 -3.56
C MET A 49 -8.57 7.08 -2.28
N SER A 50 -7.63 7.75 -1.62
CA SER A 50 -7.54 7.67 -0.18
C SER A 50 -8.85 8.24 0.32
N LEU A 51 -9.74 7.35 0.76
CA LEU A 51 -10.92 7.69 1.55
C LEU A 51 -10.55 8.74 2.63
N TRP A 52 -9.32 8.80 3.12
CA TRP A 52 -8.86 9.77 4.10
C TRP A 52 -8.19 10.98 3.45
N SER A 53 -8.91 12.11 3.44
CA SER A 53 -8.41 13.50 3.37
C SER A 53 -7.07 13.76 2.66
N THR A 54 -7.14 14.25 1.41
CA THR A 54 -6.07 15.06 0.80
C THR A 54 -6.65 16.32 0.18
N LYS A 55 -7.30 17.18 0.99
CA LYS A 55 -7.35 18.59 0.61
C LYS A 55 -5.92 19.15 0.62
N PRO A 56 -5.55 20.03 -0.32
CA PRO A 56 -4.22 20.63 -0.35
C PRO A 56 -4.00 21.38 0.97
N TYR A 57 -2.92 20.97 1.65
CA TYR A 57 -2.19 21.65 2.72
C TYR A 57 -2.95 22.75 3.49
N THR A 58 -3.64 22.36 4.56
CA THR A 58 -3.72 23.26 5.71
C THR A 58 -2.34 23.29 6.38
N PRO A 59 -1.81 24.47 6.77
CA PRO A 59 -0.48 24.58 7.39
C PRO A 59 -0.38 23.79 8.70
N PHE A 60 -1.53 23.51 9.32
CA PHE A 60 -1.73 22.60 10.43
C PHE A 60 -3.00 21.79 10.17
N GLY A 61 -2.95 20.49 10.45
CA GLY A 61 -4.12 19.62 10.48
C GLY A 61 -3.90 18.49 11.47
N LEU A 62 -4.79 18.39 12.46
CA LEU A 62 -4.89 17.21 13.31
C LEU A 62 -6.19 16.50 12.94
N LEU A 63 -6.07 15.26 12.49
CA LEU A 63 -7.18 14.39 12.17
C LEU A 63 -7.29 13.34 13.26
N VAL A 64 -8.42 13.29 13.96
CA VAL A 64 -8.73 12.22 14.92
C VAL A 64 -9.91 11.44 14.39
N GLY A 65 -9.76 10.12 14.31
CA GLY A 65 -10.78 9.20 13.85
C GLY A 65 -11.02 8.09 14.86
N ALA A 66 -12.26 7.65 14.97
CA ALA A 66 -12.62 6.43 15.66
C ALA A 66 -13.45 5.58 14.70
N GLN A 67 -13.13 4.29 14.57
CA GLN A 67 -13.81 3.36 13.69
C GLN A 67 -14.12 2.06 14.41
N SER A 68 -15.36 1.60 14.37
CA SER A 68 -15.75 0.29 14.87
C SER A 68 -16.05 -0.64 13.70
N TYR A 69 -15.71 -1.92 13.88
CA TYR A 69 -15.94 -3.01 12.96
C TYR A 69 -16.67 -4.11 13.70
N TYR A 70 -17.68 -4.68 13.06
CA TYR A 70 -18.40 -5.85 13.52
C TYR A 70 -18.23 -6.94 12.47
N TYR A 71 -17.55 -8.01 12.86
CA TYR A 71 -17.17 -9.10 11.98
C TYR A 71 -18.24 -10.20 11.97
N ALA A 72 -18.39 -10.87 10.83
CA ALA A 72 -19.38 -11.93 10.67
C ALA A 72 -19.04 -13.22 11.45
N THR A 73 -17.76 -13.49 11.69
CA THR A 73 -17.31 -14.64 12.48
C THR A 73 -16.47 -14.20 13.69
N PRO A 74 -16.68 -14.82 14.87
CA PRO A 74 -15.79 -14.65 16.01
C PRO A 74 -14.42 -15.28 15.72
N ASN A 75 -13.36 -14.75 16.31
CA ASN A 75 -12.03 -15.35 16.17
C ASN A 75 -11.88 -16.48 17.19
N GLU A 76 -12.16 -17.71 16.76
CA GLU A 76 -12.14 -18.91 17.60
C GLU A 76 -10.77 -19.18 18.23
N LEU A 77 -9.67 -18.82 17.55
CA LEU A 77 -8.29 -19.06 18.00
C LEU A 77 -7.88 -18.22 19.21
N MET A 78 -8.55 -17.07 19.46
CA MET A 78 -8.20 -16.16 20.55
C MET A 78 -9.33 -15.94 21.57
N GLY A 79 -10.44 -16.66 21.46
CA GLY A 79 -11.62 -16.45 22.32
C GLY A 79 -12.15 -15.00 22.27
N SER A 80 -11.97 -14.31 21.14
CA SER A 80 -12.12 -12.86 21.05
C SER A 80 -13.47 -12.40 20.46
N SER A 81 -13.79 -11.12 20.71
CA SER A 81 -15.05 -10.47 20.35
C SER A 81 -15.25 -10.33 18.83
N GLU A 82 -16.50 -10.32 18.37
CA GLU A 82 -16.88 -9.91 17.01
C GLU A 82 -16.67 -8.41 16.76
N LEU A 83 -16.51 -7.64 17.83
CA LEU A 83 -16.34 -6.19 17.81
C LEU A 83 -14.86 -5.79 17.88
N GLU A 84 -14.42 -4.99 16.90
CA GLU A 84 -13.17 -4.25 16.92
C GLU A 84 -13.47 -2.75 16.90
N SER A 85 -12.75 -1.96 17.67
CA SER A 85 -12.72 -0.51 17.64
C SER A 85 -11.30 -0.07 17.39
N ARG A 86 -11.13 0.92 16.53
CA ARG A 86 -9.86 1.53 16.14
C ARG A 86 -9.91 3.01 16.45
N LEU A 87 -8.94 3.51 17.20
CA LEU A 87 -8.65 4.93 17.27
C LEU A 87 -7.51 5.22 16.30
N GLN A 88 -7.63 6.28 15.51
CA GLN A 88 -6.59 6.77 14.62
C GLN A 88 -6.35 8.26 14.88
N MET A 89 -5.09 8.65 14.98
CA MET A 89 -4.69 10.04 15.04
C MET A 89 -3.65 10.29 13.95
N THR A 90 -3.92 11.22 13.05
CA THR A 90 -2.97 11.67 12.04
C THR A 90 -2.66 13.15 12.27
N PHE A 91 -1.39 13.45 12.42
CA PHE A 91 -0.89 14.81 12.56
C PHE A 91 -0.14 15.18 11.28
N GLN A 92 -0.55 16.28 10.65
CA GLN A 92 0.09 16.85 9.49
C GLN A 92 0.37 18.33 9.74
N LYS A 93 1.64 18.72 9.64
CA LYS A 93 2.05 20.12 9.73
C LYS A 93 3.03 20.42 8.61
N ARG A 94 2.74 21.49 7.86
CA ARG A 94 3.64 22.00 6.83
C ARG A 94 3.79 23.50 7.02
N PHE A 95 4.99 23.93 7.37
CA PHE A 95 5.35 25.33 7.39
C PHE A 95 6.09 25.63 6.10
N GLU A 96 5.65 26.65 5.38
CA GLU A 96 6.32 27.12 4.17
C GLU A 96 6.53 28.63 4.29
N SER A 97 7.78 29.06 4.10
CA SER A 97 8.12 30.43 3.75
C SER A 97 8.64 30.46 2.31
N GLU A 98 9.08 31.63 1.84
CA GLU A 98 9.74 31.77 0.53
C GLU A 98 10.90 30.79 0.35
N HIS A 99 11.57 30.44 1.45
CA HIS A 99 12.80 29.65 1.42
C HIS A 99 12.84 28.46 2.36
N LEU A 100 12.02 28.40 3.40
CA LEU A 100 12.07 27.33 4.41
C LEU A 100 10.82 26.47 4.31
N VAL A 101 11.00 25.16 4.29
CA VAL A 101 9.92 24.17 4.37
C VAL A 101 10.14 23.29 5.59
N LEU A 102 9.17 23.17 6.47
CA LEU A 102 9.17 22.16 7.54
C LEU A 102 7.98 21.24 7.31
N GLY A 103 8.20 19.94 7.31
CA GLY A 103 7.14 18.95 7.13
C GLY A 103 7.16 17.90 8.22
N ALA A 104 5.99 17.60 8.78
CA ALA A 104 5.75 16.47 9.67
C ALA A 104 4.42 15.80 9.31
N ASP A 105 4.44 14.50 9.07
CA ASP A 105 3.28 13.64 8.84
C ASP A 105 3.46 12.37 9.69
N THR A 106 2.64 12.22 10.72
CA THR A 106 2.69 11.07 11.63
C THR A 106 1.30 10.51 11.84
N SER A 107 1.19 9.19 11.90
CA SER A 107 -0.06 8.50 12.20
C SER A 107 0.11 7.52 13.34
N PHE A 108 -0.85 7.52 14.26
CA PHE A 108 -0.94 6.56 15.36
C PHE A 108 -2.27 5.84 15.25
N TRP A 109 -2.29 4.54 15.52
CA TRP A 109 -3.54 3.82 15.67
C TRP A 109 -3.48 2.81 16.80
N ALA A 110 -4.64 2.55 17.39
CA ALA A 110 -4.83 1.55 18.43
C ALA A 110 -6.12 0.78 18.13
N SER A 111 -6.14 -0.54 18.31
CA SER A 111 -7.34 -1.38 18.17
C SER A 111 -7.65 -2.19 19.44
N TRP A 112 -8.94 -2.45 19.71
CA TRP A 112 -9.48 -3.28 20.82
C TRP A 112 -10.98 -3.57 20.62
N PRO A 113 -11.65 -4.57 21.26
CA PRO A 113 -11.10 -5.70 22.00
C PRO A 113 -10.86 -6.96 21.15
N ARG A 114 -11.46 -7.09 19.94
CA ARG A 114 -11.20 -8.24 19.03
C ARG A 114 -9.72 -8.46 18.77
N GLU A 115 -8.97 -7.37 18.69
CA GLU A 115 -7.52 -7.30 18.53
C GLU A 115 -7.01 -6.20 19.47
N THR A 116 -6.00 -6.46 20.32
CA THR A 116 -5.33 -5.39 21.07
C THR A 116 -3.99 -5.09 20.39
N SER A 117 -3.97 -4.07 19.54
CA SER A 117 -2.76 -3.66 18.80
C SER A 117 -2.55 -2.16 18.90
N PHE A 118 -1.28 -1.74 18.94
CA PHE A 118 -0.88 -0.33 18.92
C PHE A 118 0.17 -0.10 17.85
N TRP A 119 0.09 1.06 17.21
CA TRP A 119 0.96 1.41 16.11
C TRP A 119 1.26 2.89 16.06
N GLY A 120 2.48 3.19 15.63
CA GLY A 120 2.91 4.51 15.26
C GLY A 120 3.72 4.43 13.98
N HIS A 121 3.39 5.30 13.02
CA HIS A 121 4.12 5.46 11.78
C HIS A 121 4.49 6.93 11.60
N VAL A 122 5.79 7.21 11.59
CA VAL A 122 6.30 8.52 11.16
C VAL A 122 6.47 8.43 9.67
N ARG A 123 5.57 9.09 8.96
CA ARG A 123 5.53 9.09 7.52
C ARG A 123 6.62 10.06 7.03
N SER A 124 6.45 11.36 7.17
CA SER A 124 7.52 12.33 6.83
C SER A 124 7.92 13.17 8.04
N LEU A 125 9.20 13.53 8.11
CA LEU A 125 9.74 14.47 9.10
C LEU A 125 11.00 15.10 8.54
N TYR A 126 10.93 16.34 8.07
CA TYR A 126 12.04 16.99 7.38
C TYR A 126 12.07 18.50 7.55
N VAL A 127 13.27 19.04 7.34
CA VAL A 127 13.55 20.47 7.16
C VAL A 127 14.08 20.64 5.76
N GLY A 128 13.57 21.60 5.01
CA GLY A 128 13.90 21.81 3.62
C GLY A 128 14.02 23.27 3.23
N TYR A 129 14.60 23.47 2.06
CA TYR A 129 14.72 24.73 1.39
C TYR A 129 13.96 24.66 0.06
N GLN A 130 13.23 25.71 -0.29
CA GLN A 130 12.62 25.82 -1.62
C GLN A 130 12.96 27.17 -2.25
N ASN A 131 13.10 27.22 -3.57
CA ASN A 131 13.22 28.47 -4.29
C ASN A 131 12.23 28.45 -5.45
N VAL A 132 11.23 29.32 -5.37
CA VAL A 132 10.18 29.45 -6.38
C VAL A 132 10.54 30.62 -7.29
N LYS A 133 11.48 30.36 -8.20
CA LYS A 133 11.70 31.19 -9.40
C LYS A 133 11.29 30.36 -10.63
N ASP A 134 11.66 30.81 -11.82
CA ASP A 134 11.34 30.13 -13.10
C ASP A 134 11.63 28.61 -13.05
N ALA A 135 12.62 28.18 -12.27
CA ALA A 135 12.84 26.80 -11.86
C ALA A 135 12.55 26.61 -10.36
N THR A 136 11.75 25.59 -10.01
CA THR A 136 11.53 25.23 -8.60
C THR A 136 12.61 24.26 -8.15
N VAL A 137 13.49 24.72 -7.26
CA VAL A 137 14.48 23.88 -6.59
C VAL A 137 13.98 23.58 -5.18
N GLU A 138 13.84 22.30 -4.84
CA GLU A 138 13.49 21.85 -3.50
C GLU A 138 14.64 21.01 -2.95
N MET A 139 15.05 21.27 -1.72
CA MET A 139 16.02 20.46 -0.99
C MET A 139 15.42 20.13 0.37
N ALA A 140 15.67 18.94 0.88
CA ALA A 140 15.20 18.56 2.21
C ALA A 140 16.18 17.59 2.89
N LEU A 141 16.30 17.76 4.20
CA LEU A 141 17.04 16.88 5.10
C LEU A 141 16.06 16.27 6.11
N GLY A 142 16.07 14.95 6.20
CA GLY A 142 15.25 14.19 7.13
C GLY A 142 14.60 13.00 6.45
N ARG A 143 13.45 12.58 6.97
CA ARG A 143 12.62 11.54 6.36
C ARG A 143 11.69 12.19 5.34
N THR A 144 12.02 12.06 4.07
CA THR A 144 11.19 12.52 2.96
C THR A 144 10.54 11.35 2.25
N MET A 145 9.39 11.62 1.62
CA MET A 145 8.60 10.61 0.96
C MET A 145 8.16 11.12 -0.40
N PRO A 146 8.94 10.84 -1.44
CA PRO A 146 8.51 11.20 -2.77
C PRO A 146 7.31 10.33 -3.16
N ASP A 147 6.39 10.90 -3.94
CA ASP A 147 5.18 10.21 -4.38
C ASP A 147 5.48 9.34 -5.62
N TRP A 148 6.34 8.34 -5.42
CA TRP A 148 6.74 7.37 -6.44
C TRP A 148 5.79 6.17 -6.42
N GLY A 149 5.43 5.71 -7.62
CA GLY A 149 4.57 4.56 -7.82
C GLY A 149 3.18 4.65 -7.16
N GLY A 150 2.42 3.60 -7.40
CA GLY A 150 1.12 3.40 -6.80
C GLY A 150 0.53 2.01 -6.98
N ILE A 151 1.21 1.09 -7.67
CA ILE A 151 0.74 -0.28 -7.97
C ILE A 151 0.01 -0.92 -6.78
N ASP A 152 0.63 -0.92 -5.59
CA ASP A 152 0.06 -1.60 -4.44
C ASP A 152 -1.02 -0.78 -3.70
N ASN A 153 -1.20 0.51 -4.02
CA ASN A 153 -2.29 1.33 -3.48
C ASN A 153 -3.65 0.96 -4.09
N TYR A 154 -3.66 0.28 -5.24
CA TYR A 154 -4.87 -0.08 -5.98
C TYR A 154 -5.46 -1.43 -5.57
N SER A 155 -4.89 -2.06 -4.55
CA SER A 155 -5.34 -3.33 -4.01
C SER A 155 -6.21 -3.08 -2.77
N PRO A 156 -7.55 -3.05 -2.91
CA PRO A 156 -8.50 -3.10 -1.79
C PRO A 156 -8.10 -4.05 -0.67
N ILE A 157 -7.57 -5.24 -0.97
CA ILE A 157 -7.21 -6.21 0.07
C ILE A 157 -6.06 -5.68 0.94
N LYS A 158 -5.08 -5.01 0.33
CA LYS A 158 -4.00 -4.32 1.06
C LYS A 158 -4.52 -3.16 1.92
N SER A 159 -5.67 -2.58 1.61
CA SER A 159 -6.31 -1.53 2.42
C SER A 159 -7.06 -2.06 3.65
N LEU A 160 -7.40 -3.35 3.68
CA LEU A 160 -8.10 -3.96 4.81
C LEU A 160 -7.16 -4.37 5.93
N PHE A 161 -5.99 -4.84 5.54
CA PHE A 161 -4.94 -5.28 6.44
C PHE A 161 -4.11 -4.08 6.90
N PRO A 162 -3.96 -3.84 8.21
CA PRO A 162 -3.19 -2.70 8.70
C PRO A 162 -1.72 -2.79 8.28
N GLN A 163 -1.37 -2.14 7.15
CA GLN A 163 0.00 -1.81 6.72
C GLN A 163 1.04 -2.94 6.82
N PHE A 164 0.65 -4.21 6.69
CA PHE A 164 1.56 -5.35 6.83
C PHE A 164 2.44 -5.61 5.62
N TRP A 165 2.30 -4.82 4.56
CA TRP A 165 3.00 -5.07 3.31
C TRP A 165 3.92 -3.92 2.91
N LEU A 166 5.11 -4.32 2.48
CA LEU A 166 6.18 -3.46 2.01
C LEU A 166 6.12 -3.43 0.50
N ASP A 167 5.59 -2.34 -0.04
CA ASP A 167 5.74 -2.03 -1.44
C ASP A 167 7.07 -1.25 -1.60
N PRO A 168 8.08 -1.80 -2.28
CA PRO A 168 9.36 -1.14 -2.49
C PRO A 168 9.26 0.12 -3.38
N TYR A 169 8.10 0.36 -4.00
CA TYR A 169 7.76 1.61 -4.71
C TYR A 169 7.18 2.64 -3.77
N TYR A 170 6.50 2.15 -2.75
CA TYR A 170 5.96 2.94 -1.68
C TYR A 170 7.11 3.29 -0.72
N VAL A 171 7.95 4.24 -1.11
CA VAL A 171 8.90 4.91 -0.19
C VAL A 171 8.18 5.51 1.04
N ARG A 172 6.85 5.58 0.99
CA ARG A 172 5.96 5.87 2.12
C ARG A 172 6.02 4.81 3.25
N SER A 173 6.50 3.59 3.01
CA SER A 173 6.89 2.60 4.03
C SER A 173 8.40 2.55 4.28
N ASP A 174 9.21 2.84 3.25
CA ASP A 174 10.65 2.61 3.30
C ASP A 174 11.33 3.83 3.92
N GLY A 175 11.78 3.66 5.17
CA GLY A 175 12.26 4.72 6.04
C GLY A 175 13.63 5.28 5.68
N MET A 176 13.79 5.77 4.45
CA MET A 176 15.00 6.48 4.05
C MET A 176 15.05 7.84 4.75
N ILE A 177 16.08 8.02 5.56
CA ILE A 177 16.42 9.30 6.18
C ILE A 177 17.67 9.83 5.53
N GLY A 178 17.61 11.04 5.00
CA GLY A 178 18.78 11.70 4.44
C GLY A 178 18.44 12.94 3.65
N PHE A 179 19.16 13.12 2.55
CA PHE A 179 19.04 14.25 1.66
C PHE A 179 18.08 13.93 0.52
N TYR A 180 17.20 14.86 0.22
CA TYR A 180 16.35 14.89 -0.95
C TYR A 180 16.60 16.18 -1.72
N GLY A 181 16.73 16.08 -3.03
CA GLY A 181 16.82 17.20 -3.93
C GLY A 181 15.87 17.01 -5.10
N ARG A 182 15.19 18.08 -5.49
CA ARG A 182 14.34 18.12 -6.67
C ARG A 182 14.61 19.38 -7.47
N LEU A 183 14.74 19.21 -8.77
CA LEU A 183 14.77 20.30 -9.73
C LEU A 183 13.58 20.11 -10.67
N LYS A 184 12.65 21.06 -10.62
CA LYS A 184 11.47 21.09 -11.47
C LYS A 184 11.53 22.29 -12.42
N GLU A 185 11.67 21.97 -13.69
CA GLU A 185 11.57 22.84 -14.85
C GLU A 185 10.26 22.52 -15.60
N ASP A 186 9.89 23.32 -16.60
CA ASP A 186 8.63 23.17 -17.34
C ASP A 186 8.41 21.74 -17.88
N PHE A 187 9.41 21.17 -18.55
CA PHE A 187 9.31 19.86 -19.21
C PHE A 187 10.05 18.74 -18.47
N VAL A 188 10.86 19.07 -17.46
CA VAL A 188 11.77 18.12 -16.81
C VAL A 188 11.66 18.23 -15.29
N ASP A 189 11.54 17.10 -14.63
CA ASP A 189 11.53 16.99 -13.17
C ASP A 189 12.52 15.91 -12.76
N VAL A 190 13.58 16.31 -12.06
CA VAL A 190 14.63 15.42 -11.56
C VAL A 190 14.54 15.37 -10.05
N GLU A 191 14.46 14.16 -9.50
CA GLU A 191 14.45 13.93 -8.06
C GLU A 191 15.61 13.01 -7.71
N VAL A 192 16.34 13.35 -6.64
CA VAL A 192 17.46 12.59 -6.10
C VAL A 192 17.24 12.41 -4.60
N LEU A 193 17.45 11.19 -4.12
CA LEU A 193 17.40 10.85 -2.71
C LEU A 193 18.69 10.12 -2.33
N LEU A 194 19.34 10.57 -1.27
CA LEU A 194 20.55 9.97 -0.72
C LEU A 194 20.34 9.76 0.78
N SER A 195 20.43 8.52 1.24
CA SER A 195 20.09 8.15 2.61
C SER A 195 21.22 7.36 3.25
N PRO A 196 21.96 7.94 4.22
CA PRO A 196 22.95 7.18 4.98
C PRO A 196 22.31 6.28 6.05
N PHE A 197 21.04 6.52 6.39
CA PHE A 197 20.32 5.79 7.42
C PHE A 197 19.04 5.18 6.87
N PHE A 198 18.94 3.87 7.01
CA PHE A 198 17.72 3.12 6.81
C PHE A 198 17.01 2.97 8.16
N LEU A 199 15.72 3.30 8.19
CA LEU A 199 14.83 2.91 9.27
C LEU A 199 13.94 1.76 8.82
N PRO A 200 13.97 0.60 9.50
CA PRO A 200 13.01 -0.45 9.24
C PRO A 200 11.61 0.06 9.50
N ASN A 201 10.63 -0.56 8.83
CA ASN A 201 9.25 -0.31 9.16
C ASN A 201 9.02 -0.71 10.63
N LEU A 202 8.61 0.24 11.47
CA LEU A 202 8.28 0.00 12.88
C LEU A 202 6.88 -0.63 13.04
N GLY A 203 6.31 -0.97 11.90
CA GLY A 203 5.04 -1.62 11.76
C GLY A 203 5.11 -3.14 11.67
N GLY A 204 4.35 -3.82 12.51
CA GLY A 204 3.88 -5.18 12.29
C GLY A 204 3.14 -5.70 13.52
N PRO A 205 2.63 -6.95 13.47
CA PRO A 205 2.32 -7.65 14.70
C PRO A 205 3.59 -7.72 15.57
N ARG A 206 3.46 -7.39 16.86
CA ARG A 206 4.55 -7.49 17.83
C ARG A 206 4.49 -8.83 18.53
N PHE A 207 5.64 -9.47 18.66
CA PHE A 207 5.78 -10.65 19.49
C PHE A 207 6.42 -10.25 20.82
N ASP A 208 5.73 -10.54 21.91
CA ASP A 208 6.29 -10.58 23.25
C ASP A 208 7.09 -11.88 23.37
N TYR A 209 8.37 -11.73 23.65
CA TYR A 209 9.29 -12.84 23.87
C TYR A 209 9.37 -13.11 25.36
N ASP A 210 8.97 -14.31 25.79
CA ASP A 210 9.21 -14.75 27.16
C ASP A 210 10.57 -15.45 27.26
N GLU A 211 11.21 -15.35 28.43
CA GLU A 211 12.50 -16.01 28.69
C GLU A 211 12.42 -17.56 28.61
N THR A 212 11.21 -18.12 28.43
CA THR A 212 10.99 -19.55 28.23
C THR A 212 11.18 -19.99 26.77
N GLY A 213 11.48 -19.05 25.87
CA GLY A 213 11.73 -19.31 24.46
C GLY A 213 10.46 -19.38 23.63
N LYS A 214 9.34 -18.81 24.12
CA LYS A 214 8.09 -18.69 23.39
C LYS A 214 7.84 -17.24 23.00
N PHE A 215 7.41 -17.07 21.76
CA PHE A 215 6.87 -15.82 21.26
C PHE A 215 5.35 -15.84 21.35
N GLN A 216 4.79 -14.81 21.97
CA GLN A 216 3.36 -14.60 22.05
C GLN A 216 3.03 -13.32 21.31
N SER A 217 1.99 -13.31 20.49
CA SER A 217 1.50 -12.06 19.92
C SER A 217 0.03 -11.92 20.26
N VAL A 218 -0.33 -10.73 20.74
CA VAL A 218 -1.73 -10.32 20.90
C VAL A 218 -2.38 -9.93 19.56
N SER A 219 -1.60 -9.90 18.47
CA SER A 219 -2.09 -9.58 17.14
C SER A 219 -2.45 -10.85 16.38
N ARG A 220 -3.68 -10.92 15.85
CA ARG A 220 -4.14 -12.00 14.96
C ARG A 220 -3.41 -12.07 13.62
N TRP A 221 -2.67 -11.01 13.26
CA TRP A 221 -1.90 -10.94 12.03
C TRP A 221 -0.49 -11.54 12.20
N ALA A 222 -0.12 -11.91 13.42
CA ALA A 222 1.04 -12.72 13.68
C ALA A 222 0.79 -14.14 13.19
N LEU A 223 1.65 -14.64 12.31
CA LEU A 223 1.70 -16.06 12.03
C LEU A 223 2.21 -16.79 13.30
N PRO A 224 1.52 -17.83 13.78
CA PRO A 224 1.99 -18.60 14.91
C PRO A 224 3.31 -19.30 14.55
N LEU A 225 4.24 -19.33 15.50
CA LEU A 225 5.45 -20.16 15.38
C LEU A 225 5.16 -21.60 15.81
N TYR A 226 5.94 -22.53 15.27
CA TYR A 226 5.79 -23.95 15.55
C TYR A 226 6.60 -24.30 16.80
N TYR A 227 5.95 -24.63 17.91
CA TYR A 227 6.64 -24.96 19.15
C TYR A 227 6.98 -26.45 19.30
N GLN A 228 6.75 -27.24 18.26
CA GLN A 228 7.04 -28.67 18.23
C GLN A 228 7.50 -29.07 16.82
N ALA A 229 8.45 -29.97 16.75
CA ALA A 229 8.88 -30.62 15.52
C ALA A 229 8.88 -32.14 15.71
N THR A 230 8.71 -32.88 14.62
CA THR A 230 8.81 -34.34 14.64
C THR A 230 10.18 -34.76 14.11
N VAL A 231 10.96 -35.45 14.94
CA VAL A 231 12.26 -36.03 14.53
C VAL A 231 12.17 -37.54 14.66
N GLY A 232 12.14 -38.25 13.53
CA GLY A 232 11.80 -39.67 13.50
C GLY A 232 10.34 -39.88 13.93
N SER A 233 10.12 -40.56 15.05
CA SER A 233 8.80 -40.76 15.66
C SER A 233 8.58 -39.97 16.95
N ALA A 234 9.56 -39.16 17.37
CA ALA A 234 9.51 -38.41 18.62
C ALA A 234 9.05 -36.97 18.36
N GLU A 235 8.13 -36.48 19.19
CA GLU A 235 7.80 -35.06 19.26
C GLU A 235 8.85 -34.33 20.09
N VAL A 236 9.47 -33.33 19.49
CA VAL A 236 10.52 -32.53 20.10
C VAL A 236 9.99 -31.11 20.31
N PRO A 237 9.90 -30.63 21.56
CA PRO A 237 9.54 -29.24 21.83
C PRO A 237 10.62 -28.29 21.30
N LEU A 238 10.21 -27.23 20.61
CA LEU A 238 11.06 -26.17 20.11
C LEU A 238 11.03 -24.96 21.04
N ARG A 239 12.21 -24.45 21.40
CA ARG A 239 12.40 -23.16 22.07
C ARG A 239 13.14 -22.23 21.13
N TYR A 240 12.61 -21.04 20.96
CA TYR A 240 13.23 -20.05 20.09
C TYR A 240 14.02 -19.02 20.90
N TYR A 241 15.09 -18.50 20.34
CA TYR A 241 15.86 -17.39 20.93
C TYR A 241 16.06 -16.29 19.90
N LEU A 242 15.58 -15.09 20.20
CA LEU A 242 15.78 -13.92 19.35
C LEU A 242 17.13 -13.26 19.64
N HIS A 243 17.99 -13.21 18.64
CA HIS A 243 19.28 -12.55 18.74
C HIS A 243 19.21 -11.15 18.16
N TYR A 244 19.16 -10.16 19.04
CA TYR A 244 19.27 -8.77 18.62
C TYR A 244 20.71 -8.43 18.21
N PRO A 245 20.90 -7.63 17.16
CA PRO A 245 22.23 -7.15 16.79
C PRO A 245 22.82 -6.32 17.94
N GLN A 246 24.04 -6.66 18.36
CA GLN A 246 24.72 -6.00 19.49
C GLN A 246 24.91 -4.50 19.27
N ASN A 247 25.00 -4.06 18.01
CA ASN A 247 25.10 -2.65 17.64
C ASN A 247 23.99 -2.27 16.68
N ILE A 248 22.95 -1.59 17.17
CA ILE A 248 21.83 -1.15 16.33
C ILE A 248 22.29 -0.28 15.15
N PHE A 249 23.38 0.49 15.29
CA PHE A 249 23.90 1.32 14.20
C PHE A 249 24.42 0.51 13.01
N SER A 250 24.82 -0.76 13.18
CA SER A 250 25.22 -1.61 12.04
C SER A 250 24.02 -2.05 11.19
N VAL A 251 22.82 -2.00 11.76
CA VAL A 251 21.56 -2.19 11.04
C VAL A 251 21.12 -0.89 10.38
N LEU A 252 21.16 0.22 11.12
CA LEU A 252 20.63 1.50 10.65
C LEU A 252 21.52 2.19 9.60
N ARG A 253 22.86 2.11 9.71
CA ARG A 253 23.78 2.77 8.77
C ARG A 253 23.93 1.96 7.48
N ARG A 254 23.00 2.18 6.56
CA ARG A 254 22.97 1.53 5.25
C ARG A 254 22.73 2.57 4.18
N ASN A 255 23.80 2.92 3.47
CA ASN A 255 23.74 3.86 2.36
C ASN A 255 22.76 3.35 1.31
N SER A 256 21.74 4.15 1.03
CA SER A 256 20.72 3.94 0.03
C SER A 256 20.64 5.18 -0.85
N GLY A 257 20.24 5.01 -2.11
CA GLY A 257 20.18 6.09 -3.06
C GLY A 257 19.13 5.82 -4.13
N ALA A 258 18.50 6.88 -4.59
CA ALA A 258 17.51 6.78 -5.64
C ALA A 258 17.47 8.04 -6.51
N ILE A 259 17.13 7.85 -7.78
CA ILE A 259 17.00 8.93 -8.75
C ILE A 259 15.76 8.67 -9.61
N ARG A 260 15.00 9.73 -9.87
CA ARG A 260 13.89 9.73 -10.82
C ARG A 260 14.04 10.88 -11.79
N LEU A 261 13.83 10.59 -13.06
CA LEU A 261 13.72 11.57 -14.12
C LEU A 261 12.29 11.51 -14.67
N SER A 262 11.64 12.66 -14.80
CA SER A 262 10.34 12.77 -15.46
C SER A 262 10.37 13.80 -16.56
N ILE A 263 9.82 13.43 -17.71
CA ILE A 263 9.54 14.34 -18.82
C ILE A 263 8.03 14.60 -18.80
N LYS A 264 7.64 15.86 -18.64
CA LYS A 264 6.25 16.30 -18.54
C LYS A 264 5.87 17.11 -19.76
N ASP A 265 4.61 17.01 -20.13
CA ASP A 265 3.96 17.82 -21.16
C ASP A 265 4.72 17.89 -22.51
N PHE A 266 5.50 16.85 -22.83
CA PHE A 266 6.13 16.69 -24.15
C PHE A 266 5.09 16.59 -25.26
N LEU A 267 3.89 16.10 -24.89
CA LEU A 267 2.62 16.32 -25.53
C LEU A 267 1.65 16.72 -24.41
N GLU A 268 0.69 17.60 -24.69
CA GLU A 268 -0.25 18.11 -23.67
C GLU A 268 -0.88 16.97 -22.85
N GLY A 269 -0.60 16.96 -21.54
CA GLY A 269 -1.12 15.97 -20.59
C GLY A 269 -0.32 14.67 -20.49
N TYR A 270 0.76 14.49 -21.26
CA TYR A 270 1.60 13.30 -21.18
C TYR A 270 2.73 13.50 -20.16
N GLN A 271 2.99 12.47 -19.36
CA GLN A 271 4.14 12.40 -18.48
C GLN A 271 4.79 11.03 -18.60
N LEU A 272 6.11 11.02 -18.74
CA LEU A 272 6.95 9.83 -18.72
C LEU A 272 7.90 9.95 -17.55
N SER A 273 8.07 8.89 -16.76
CA SER A 273 9.06 8.85 -15.69
C SER A 273 9.86 7.54 -15.75
N GLY A 274 11.15 7.64 -15.50
CA GLY A 274 12.02 6.50 -15.22
C GLY A 274 12.73 6.72 -13.90
N PHE A 275 12.98 5.66 -13.15
CA PHE A 275 13.72 5.75 -11.90
C PHE A 275 14.60 4.52 -11.64
N LEU A 276 15.57 4.73 -10.75
CA LEU A 276 16.47 3.73 -10.22
C LEU A 276 16.55 3.92 -8.70
N LEU A 277 16.43 2.83 -7.96
CA LEU A 277 16.57 2.79 -6.51
C LEU A 277 17.54 1.66 -6.13
N ASN A 278 18.53 1.98 -5.30
CA ASN A 278 19.31 1.01 -4.54
C ASN A 278 19.09 1.29 -3.06
N GLY A 279 18.37 0.39 -2.40
CA GLY A 279 17.91 0.56 -1.03
C GLY A 279 18.07 -0.69 -0.19
N VAL A 280 17.72 -0.58 1.09
CA VAL A 280 17.56 -1.73 1.97
C VAL A 280 16.10 -2.13 1.99
N ASP A 281 15.83 -3.42 1.81
CA ASP A 281 14.50 -3.97 1.96
C ASP A 281 14.05 -3.83 3.43
N PRO A 282 12.96 -3.08 3.71
CA PRO A 282 12.52 -2.88 5.08
C PRO A 282 11.95 -4.12 5.75
N ALA A 283 11.72 -5.20 5.01
CA ALA A 283 11.29 -6.46 5.57
C ALA A 283 12.52 -7.22 6.07
N PRO A 284 12.64 -7.52 7.36
CA PRO A 284 13.67 -8.43 7.80
C PRO A 284 13.46 -9.80 7.15
N ARG A 285 14.54 -10.47 6.77
CA ARG A 285 14.52 -11.91 6.53
C ARG A 285 15.07 -12.57 7.79
N LEU A 286 14.42 -13.64 8.21
CA LEU A 286 14.79 -14.34 9.43
C LEU A 286 15.78 -15.43 9.07
N LYS A 287 17.02 -15.30 9.53
CA LYS A 287 17.97 -16.41 9.53
C LYS A 287 17.66 -17.29 10.73
N ILE A 288 17.34 -18.54 10.45
CA ILE A 288 16.91 -19.53 11.43
C ILE A 288 18.00 -20.59 11.55
N LEU A 289 18.58 -20.73 12.74
CA LEU A 289 19.55 -21.78 13.06
C LEU A 289 18.90 -22.73 14.07
N GLY A 290 18.48 -23.90 13.59
CA GLY A 290 17.94 -24.96 14.43
C GLY A 290 19.04 -25.88 14.93
N ARG A 291 19.00 -26.22 16.22
CA ARG A 291 19.85 -27.23 16.85
C ARG A 291 18.99 -28.16 17.68
N LEU A 292 19.24 -29.46 17.57
CA LEU A 292 18.67 -30.45 18.48
C LEU A 292 19.59 -30.58 19.69
N ASP A 293 19.07 -30.25 20.87
CA ASP A 293 19.71 -30.48 22.14
C ASP A 293 19.21 -31.81 22.74
N ILE A 294 20.16 -32.73 22.95
CA ILE A 294 19.91 -33.97 23.67
C ILE A 294 20.17 -33.65 25.13
N LEU A 295 19.09 -33.50 25.91
CA LEU A 295 19.20 -33.20 27.33
C LEU A 295 19.60 -34.50 28.06
N ASP A 296 18.87 -35.59 27.80
CA ASP A 296 19.12 -36.94 28.32
C ASP A 296 18.83 -38.02 27.25
N GLN A 297 19.04 -39.31 27.54
CA GLN A 297 18.74 -40.41 26.59
C GLN A 297 17.26 -40.47 26.14
N LYS A 298 16.33 -39.81 26.84
CA LYS A 298 14.88 -39.83 26.56
C LYS A 298 14.27 -38.45 26.30
N ASP A 299 14.95 -37.38 26.69
CA ASP A 299 14.43 -36.02 26.60
C ASP A 299 15.22 -35.21 25.58
N PHE A 300 14.50 -34.73 24.58
CA PHE A 300 15.02 -33.92 23.49
C PHE A 300 14.39 -32.54 23.54
N GLN A 301 15.17 -31.52 23.21
CA GLN A 301 14.66 -30.18 23.01
C GLN A 301 15.29 -29.58 21.75
N GLY A 302 14.50 -28.95 20.90
CA GLY A 302 15.03 -28.15 19.82
C GLY A 302 15.26 -26.73 20.30
N THR A 303 16.43 -26.18 20.00
CA THR A 303 16.73 -24.76 20.15
C THR A 303 16.76 -24.13 18.76
N VAL A 304 16.07 -23.00 18.59
CA VAL A 304 15.97 -22.30 17.31
C VAL A 304 16.40 -20.86 17.50
N ASP A 305 17.61 -20.55 17.07
CA ASP A 305 18.15 -19.20 17.10
C ASP A 305 17.65 -18.41 15.88
N ILE A 306 16.99 -17.27 16.12
CA ILE A 306 16.47 -16.37 15.09
C ILE A 306 17.31 -15.10 15.05
N TYR A 307 17.80 -14.75 13.86
CA TYR A 307 18.53 -13.52 13.60
C TYR A 307 17.79 -12.71 12.51
N PRO A 308 17.25 -11.52 12.83
CA PRO A 308 16.67 -10.64 11.81
C PRO A 308 17.79 -9.98 10.99
N GLU A 309 17.77 -10.20 9.68
CA GLU A 309 18.74 -9.63 8.75
C GLU A 309 18.04 -8.77 7.68
N PHE A 310 18.66 -7.64 7.34
CA PHE A 310 18.16 -6.71 6.32
C PHE A 310 19.13 -6.69 5.14
N TYR A 311 18.59 -6.87 3.94
CA TYR A 311 19.36 -7.02 2.71
C TYR A 311 19.07 -5.89 1.74
N ARG A 312 20.00 -5.63 0.82
CA ARG A 312 19.76 -4.63 -0.22
C ARG A 312 18.77 -5.17 -1.25
N HIS A 313 18.20 -4.23 -1.99
CA HIS A 313 17.59 -4.51 -3.27
C HIS A 313 17.97 -3.40 -4.26
N THR A 314 17.79 -3.71 -5.54
CA THR A 314 17.81 -2.71 -6.60
C THR A 314 16.48 -2.77 -7.32
N ALA A 315 15.89 -1.61 -7.58
CA ALA A 315 14.67 -1.50 -8.36
C ALA A 315 14.87 -0.54 -9.53
N TYR A 316 14.35 -0.95 -10.68
CA TYR A 316 14.22 -0.12 -11.88
C TYR A 316 12.75 0.01 -12.17
N GLY A 317 12.32 1.17 -12.63
CA GLY A 317 10.96 1.23 -13.11
C GLY A 317 10.64 2.45 -13.93
N PHE A 318 9.39 2.42 -14.35
CA PHE A 318 8.85 3.21 -15.42
C PHE A 318 7.42 3.59 -15.08
N GLU A 319 7.07 4.85 -15.30
CA GLU A 319 5.71 5.33 -15.19
C GLU A 319 5.33 6.10 -16.45
N PHE A 320 4.14 5.83 -16.97
CA PHE A 320 3.52 6.60 -18.01
C PHE A 320 2.17 7.11 -17.51
N ARG A 321 1.92 8.40 -17.71
CA ARG A 321 0.64 9.03 -17.38
C ARG A 321 0.15 9.85 -18.55
N LEU A 322 -1.13 9.69 -18.87
CA LEU A 322 -1.85 10.52 -19.81
C LEU A 322 -3.03 11.15 -19.09
N ASP A 323 -3.00 12.48 -18.94
CA ASP A 323 -4.01 13.25 -18.26
C ASP A 323 -4.85 14.04 -19.29
N ARG A 324 -6.10 13.65 -19.46
CA ARG A 324 -7.08 14.34 -20.29
C ARG A 324 -8.14 15.03 -19.42
N PRO A 325 -8.95 15.94 -19.97
CA PRO A 325 -10.04 16.57 -19.20
C PRO A 325 -11.08 15.56 -18.68
N THR A 326 -11.30 14.46 -19.39
CA THR A 326 -12.33 13.44 -19.10
C THR A 326 -11.80 12.23 -18.34
N PHE A 327 -10.51 11.91 -18.48
CA PHE A 327 -9.92 10.72 -17.87
C PHE A 327 -8.42 10.88 -17.64
N ARG A 328 -7.87 9.96 -16.85
CA ARG A 328 -6.45 9.73 -16.67
C ARG A 328 -6.15 8.27 -16.95
N LEU A 329 -5.09 8.01 -17.69
CA LEU A 329 -4.52 6.68 -17.88
C LEU A 329 -3.17 6.65 -17.17
N ASN A 330 -2.93 5.63 -16.35
CA ASN A 330 -1.62 5.39 -15.74
C ASN A 330 -1.14 3.99 -16.10
N MET A 331 0.14 3.87 -16.44
CA MET A 331 0.84 2.62 -16.56
C MET A 331 2.09 2.69 -15.69
N GLU A 332 2.35 1.66 -14.90
CA GLU A 332 3.54 1.58 -14.05
C GLU A 332 4.16 0.20 -14.23
N SER A 333 5.48 0.14 -14.26
CA SER A 333 6.22 -1.11 -14.43
C SER A 333 7.52 -1.07 -13.65
N VAL A 334 7.85 -2.22 -13.07
CA VAL A 334 8.67 -2.31 -11.87
C VAL A 334 9.49 -3.57 -11.90
N TYR A 335 10.81 -3.48 -11.93
CA TYR A 335 11.66 -4.65 -11.82
C TYR A 335 12.54 -4.56 -10.58
N ARG A 336 12.34 -5.51 -9.66
CA ARG A 336 13.04 -5.60 -8.38
C ARG A 336 13.99 -6.79 -8.37
N ILE A 337 15.23 -6.52 -7.97
CA ILE A 337 16.29 -7.48 -7.79
C ILE A 337 16.70 -7.46 -6.30
N PRO A 338 16.24 -8.43 -5.48
CA PRO A 338 16.73 -8.56 -4.12
C PRO A 338 18.19 -9.03 -4.12
N GLU A 339 18.96 -8.58 -3.14
CA GLU A 339 20.25 -9.18 -2.82
C GLU A 339 20.02 -10.58 -2.24
N ASN A 340 20.54 -11.60 -2.92
CA ASN A 340 20.62 -12.98 -2.45
C ASN A 340 22.10 -13.38 -2.50
N ASN A 341 22.84 -13.13 -1.42
CA ASN A 341 24.23 -13.54 -1.35
C ASN A 341 24.31 -15.09 -1.42
N ILE A 342 25.35 -15.63 -2.07
CA ILE A 342 25.61 -17.07 -2.18
C ILE A 342 25.75 -17.72 -0.79
N SER A 343 26.17 -16.94 0.21
CA SER A 343 26.24 -17.38 1.61
C SER A 343 24.87 -17.51 2.29
N LEU A 344 23.78 -17.08 1.66
CA LEU A 344 22.44 -17.23 2.20
C LEU A 344 21.91 -18.61 1.87
N GLU A 345 21.31 -19.24 2.86
CA GLU A 345 20.52 -20.44 2.64
C GLU A 345 19.42 -20.19 1.60
N PRO A 346 19.13 -21.15 0.69
CA PRO A 346 18.14 -20.97 -0.37
C PRO A 346 16.76 -20.53 0.12
N PHE A 347 16.35 -20.98 1.31
CA PHE A 347 15.06 -20.61 1.93
C PHE A 347 14.99 -19.15 2.41
N MET A 348 16.10 -18.42 2.38
CA MET A 348 16.14 -16.97 2.67
C MET A 348 16.22 -16.13 1.40
N TRP A 349 16.29 -16.77 0.22
CA TRP A 349 16.36 -16.06 -1.04
C TRP A 349 14.99 -15.47 -1.37
N ARG A 350 14.96 -14.19 -1.75
CA ARG A 350 13.74 -13.60 -2.30
C ARG A 350 13.74 -13.75 -3.82
N ALA A 351 12.57 -14.03 -4.39
CA ALA A 351 12.40 -14.01 -5.83
C ALA A 351 12.67 -12.61 -6.40
N GLN A 352 13.27 -12.55 -7.58
CA GLN A 352 13.23 -11.31 -8.36
C GLN A 352 11.77 -11.09 -8.79
N GLU A 353 11.33 -9.85 -8.88
CA GLU A 353 9.91 -9.57 -9.08
C GLU A 353 9.71 -8.47 -10.12
N TRP A 354 8.83 -8.72 -11.09
CA TRP A 354 8.37 -7.74 -12.05
C TRP A 354 6.90 -7.40 -11.78
N LYS A 355 6.62 -6.21 -11.24
CA LYS A 355 5.25 -5.72 -11.06
C LYS A 355 4.83 -4.80 -12.20
N ASN A 356 3.55 -4.83 -12.54
CA ASN A 356 2.95 -3.98 -13.57
C ASN A 356 1.57 -3.50 -13.10
N LEU A 357 1.21 -2.30 -13.53
CA LEU A 357 -0.10 -1.71 -13.32
C LEU A 357 -0.54 -1.02 -14.59
N ILE A 358 -1.80 -1.22 -14.96
CA ILE A 358 -2.49 -0.38 -15.94
C ILE A 358 -3.82 0.04 -15.32
N SER A 359 -4.08 1.35 -15.28
CA SER A 359 -5.31 1.90 -14.71
C SER A 359 -5.88 3.04 -15.54
N ILE A 360 -7.20 3.12 -15.58
CA ILE A 360 -7.93 4.26 -16.13
C ILE A 360 -8.86 4.83 -15.06
N GLN A 361 -8.86 6.16 -14.93
CA GLN A 361 -9.68 6.90 -13.98
C GLN A 361 -10.48 7.97 -14.73
N THR A 362 -11.79 7.97 -14.65
CA THR A 362 -12.61 9.07 -15.19
C THR A 362 -12.54 10.27 -14.26
N LYS A 363 -12.61 11.48 -14.82
CA LYS A 363 -12.64 12.72 -14.03
C LYS A 363 -14.08 13.19 -13.91
N HIS A 364 -14.46 13.66 -12.72
CA HIS A 364 -15.75 14.30 -12.51
C HIS A 364 -15.91 15.53 -13.43
N GLN A 365 -16.71 15.38 -14.48
CA GLN A 365 -17.16 16.50 -15.31
C GLN A 365 -18.58 16.94 -14.99
N LYS A 366 -19.38 16.04 -14.42
CA LYS A 366 -20.79 16.27 -14.09
C LYS A 366 -21.12 15.64 -12.73
N PRO A 367 -21.98 16.28 -11.90
CA PRO A 367 -22.28 15.79 -10.54
C PRO A 367 -22.93 14.40 -10.49
N ILE A 368 -23.66 14.04 -11.55
CA ILE A 368 -24.53 12.85 -11.57
C ILE A 368 -23.74 11.57 -11.92
N TRP A 369 -22.59 11.69 -12.58
CA TRP A 369 -21.82 10.53 -13.02
C TRP A 369 -20.78 10.14 -11.95
N PRO A 370 -20.66 8.85 -11.61
CA PRO A 370 -19.62 8.39 -10.72
C PRO A 370 -18.25 8.59 -11.36
N GLU A 371 -17.27 8.94 -10.52
CA GLU A 371 -15.88 8.74 -10.85
C GLU A 371 -15.60 7.24 -10.84
N VAL A 372 -14.94 6.75 -11.89
CA VAL A 372 -14.66 5.34 -12.12
C VAL A 372 -13.16 5.19 -12.21
N LEU A 373 -12.59 4.37 -11.34
CA LEU A 373 -11.24 3.85 -11.45
C LEU A 373 -11.33 2.37 -11.75
N MET A 374 -10.57 1.89 -12.71
CA MET A 374 -10.43 0.46 -12.94
C MET A 374 -9.06 0.14 -13.50
N GLY A 375 -8.59 -1.08 -13.26
CA GLY A 375 -7.29 -1.49 -13.76
C GLY A 375 -6.98 -2.96 -13.54
N LEU A 376 -5.76 -3.29 -13.94
CA LEU A 376 -5.13 -4.58 -13.78
C LEU A 376 -3.77 -4.35 -13.12
N ALA A 377 -3.50 -5.08 -12.06
CA ALA A 377 -2.16 -5.18 -11.49
C ALA A 377 -1.67 -6.62 -11.61
N SER A 378 -0.39 -6.78 -11.95
CA SER A 378 0.24 -8.09 -12.08
C SER A 378 1.64 -8.09 -11.50
N ALA A 379 2.08 -9.24 -11.03
CA ALA A 379 3.41 -9.51 -10.55
C ALA A 379 3.91 -10.82 -11.16
N VAL A 380 5.17 -10.84 -11.59
CA VAL A 380 5.86 -12.05 -12.04
C VAL A 380 7.06 -12.25 -11.14
N GLN A 381 7.13 -13.41 -10.50
CA GLN A 381 8.27 -13.77 -9.66
C GLN A 381 9.21 -14.72 -10.42
N PHE A 382 10.49 -14.36 -10.49
CA PHE A 382 11.54 -15.20 -11.07
C PHE A 382 12.26 -15.93 -9.95
N ASN A 383 12.35 -17.26 -10.09
CA ASN A 383 12.87 -18.15 -9.05
C ASN A 383 12.07 -17.96 -7.75
N ALA A 384 10.79 -18.32 -7.80
CA ALA A 384 9.84 -18.16 -6.70
C ALA A 384 10.40 -18.69 -5.38
N TYR A 385 10.03 -18.00 -4.30
CA TYR A 385 10.40 -18.37 -2.95
C TYR A 385 10.09 -19.84 -2.71
N GLN A 386 11.10 -20.61 -2.29
CA GLN A 386 10.88 -21.96 -1.78
C GLN A 386 10.91 -21.85 -0.27
N ASP A 387 9.75 -21.84 0.37
CA ASP A 387 9.67 -22.10 1.81
C ASP A 387 9.78 -23.62 2.02
N PRO A 388 10.90 -24.15 2.54
CA PRO A 388 11.02 -25.58 2.75
C PRO A 388 10.27 -26.04 4.01
N TYR A 389 9.84 -25.11 4.88
CA TYR A 389 9.32 -25.44 6.20
C TYR A 389 7.81 -25.20 6.30
N PHE A 390 7.27 -24.19 5.62
CA PHE A 390 5.86 -23.83 5.69
C PHE A 390 5.28 -23.69 4.28
N LYS A 391 4.36 -24.56 3.90
CA LYS A 391 3.55 -24.36 2.68
C LYS A 391 2.55 -23.23 2.94
N ILE A 392 3.03 -21.99 3.00
CA ILE A 392 2.16 -20.83 2.98
C ILE A 392 1.57 -20.76 1.56
N PRO A 393 0.24 -20.72 1.39
CA PRO A 393 -0.36 -20.53 0.08
C PRO A 393 0.19 -19.26 -0.57
N ASP A 394 0.55 -19.33 -1.85
CA ASP A 394 1.06 -18.16 -2.57
C ASP A 394 -0.04 -17.09 -2.71
N PRO A 395 0.27 -15.79 -2.51
CA PRO A 395 -0.70 -14.74 -2.77
C PRO A 395 -1.02 -14.66 -4.26
N SER A 396 -2.25 -14.24 -4.61
CA SER A 396 -2.56 -13.96 -6.00
C SER A 396 -1.65 -12.87 -6.58
N LEU A 397 -0.93 -13.22 -7.65
CA LEU A 397 0.01 -12.31 -8.28
C LEU A 397 -0.63 -11.41 -9.34
N THR A 398 -1.87 -11.70 -9.77
CA THR A 398 -2.55 -10.90 -10.79
C THR A 398 -4.01 -10.68 -10.43
N HIS A 399 -4.44 -9.42 -10.37
CA HIS A 399 -5.80 -9.05 -9.99
C HIS A 399 -6.34 -7.88 -10.81
N PHE A 400 -7.64 -7.94 -11.07
CA PHE A 400 -8.42 -6.79 -11.53
C PHE A 400 -8.90 -6.01 -10.32
N PHE A 401 -8.92 -4.69 -10.44
CA PHE A 401 -9.53 -3.83 -9.42
C PHE A 401 -10.44 -2.79 -10.07
N GLY A 402 -11.40 -2.33 -9.29
CA GLY A 402 -12.31 -1.25 -9.68
C GLY A 402 -12.80 -0.48 -8.46
N GLU A 403 -12.99 0.82 -8.62
CA GLU A 403 -13.63 1.68 -7.64
C GLU A 403 -14.58 2.66 -8.34
N LEU A 404 -15.76 2.82 -7.77
CA LEU A 404 -16.79 3.77 -8.15
C LEU A 404 -17.00 4.74 -7.00
N ALA A 405 -16.84 6.04 -7.25
CA ALA A 405 -17.11 7.09 -6.28
C ALA A 405 -18.23 8.00 -6.80
N TRP A 406 -19.38 7.99 -6.11
CA TRP A 406 -20.57 8.73 -6.52
C TRP A 406 -20.97 9.78 -5.48
N LYS A 407 -20.90 11.05 -5.87
CA LYS A 407 -21.41 12.18 -5.07
C LYS A 407 -22.92 12.32 -5.25
N LEU A 408 -23.67 11.55 -4.45
CA LEU A 408 -25.14 11.60 -4.43
C LEU A 408 -25.68 12.98 -4.00
N HIS A 409 -24.93 13.66 -3.13
CA HIS A 409 -25.24 15.02 -2.66
C HIS A 409 -23.93 15.73 -2.25
N LYS A 410 -23.97 17.05 -2.03
CA LYS A 410 -22.78 17.83 -1.60
C LYS A 410 -22.09 17.28 -0.35
N ASN A 411 -22.84 16.60 0.50
CA ASN A 411 -22.38 16.04 1.77
C ASN A 411 -22.50 14.51 1.82
N VAL A 412 -22.91 13.84 0.74
CA VAL A 412 -23.15 12.38 0.74
C VAL A 412 -22.43 11.77 -0.44
N GLN A 413 -21.53 10.82 -0.16
CA GLN A 413 -20.78 10.09 -1.17
C GLN A 413 -20.93 8.58 -0.93
N LEU A 414 -21.28 7.86 -1.99
CA LEU A 414 -21.24 6.41 -2.04
C LEU A 414 -19.95 5.99 -2.74
N THR A 415 -19.19 5.08 -2.12
CA THR A 415 -18.01 4.45 -2.72
C THR A 415 -18.26 2.94 -2.81
N GLN A 416 -17.95 2.36 -3.96
CA GLN A 416 -17.96 0.91 -4.15
C GLN A 416 -16.61 0.49 -4.72
N GLY A 417 -15.92 -0.45 -4.09
CA GLY A 417 -14.65 -0.99 -4.55
C GLY A 417 -14.74 -2.49 -4.74
N ALA A 418 -13.99 -3.03 -5.68
CA ALA A 418 -13.82 -4.46 -5.85
C ALA A 418 -12.40 -4.79 -6.30
N GLU A 419 -11.92 -5.95 -5.88
CA GLU A 419 -10.68 -6.58 -6.33
C GLU A 419 -10.94 -8.06 -6.54
N VAL A 420 -10.47 -8.61 -7.65
CA VAL A 420 -10.72 -10.01 -8.03
C VAL A 420 -9.45 -10.57 -8.64
N SER A 421 -8.97 -11.71 -8.15
CA SER A 421 -7.86 -12.43 -8.77
C SER A 421 -8.24 -12.87 -10.18
N VAL A 422 -7.26 -12.93 -11.09
CA VAL A 422 -7.51 -13.39 -12.47
C VAL A 422 -8.01 -14.83 -12.53
N ASP A 423 -7.61 -15.65 -11.55
CA ASP A 423 -8.07 -17.03 -11.41
C ASP A 423 -9.42 -17.15 -10.69
N PHE A 424 -10.01 -16.02 -10.26
CA PHE A 424 -11.30 -15.91 -9.57
C PHE A 424 -11.40 -16.73 -8.28
N ASP A 425 -10.27 -17.04 -7.67
CA ASP A 425 -10.17 -17.75 -6.40
C ASP A 425 -10.17 -16.84 -5.18
N GLU A 426 -10.01 -15.54 -5.37
CA GLU A 426 -10.07 -14.51 -4.34
C GLU A 426 -10.80 -13.29 -4.89
N ALA A 427 -11.80 -12.80 -4.18
CA ALA A 427 -12.48 -11.56 -4.51
C ALA A 427 -12.91 -10.81 -3.25
N LEU A 428 -12.71 -9.50 -3.29
CA LEU A 428 -13.09 -8.55 -2.26
C LEU A 428 -14.04 -7.53 -2.85
N MET A 429 -15.11 -7.23 -2.13
CA MET A 429 -16.05 -6.16 -2.43
C MET A 429 -16.17 -5.24 -1.22
N ARG A 430 -16.21 -3.94 -1.46
CA ARG A 430 -16.33 -2.92 -0.43
C ARG A 430 -17.40 -1.93 -0.82
N HIS A 431 -18.34 -1.69 0.08
CA HIS A 431 -19.38 -0.67 -0.09
C HIS A 431 -19.31 0.29 1.08
N ALA A 432 -19.24 1.60 0.81
CA ALA A 432 -19.09 2.61 1.83
C ALA A 432 -19.98 3.82 1.54
N LEU A 433 -20.68 4.30 2.56
CA LEU A 433 -21.38 5.59 2.56
C LEU A 433 -20.60 6.56 3.44
N SER A 434 -20.30 7.74 2.90
CA SER A 434 -19.66 8.84 3.61
C SER A 434 -20.61 10.02 3.69
N VAL A 435 -20.79 10.57 4.90
CA VAL A 435 -21.62 11.73 5.17
C VAL A 435 -20.80 12.81 5.86
N THR A 436 -20.64 13.95 5.19
CA THR A 436 -20.02 15.16 5.77
C THR A 436 -21.06 15.89 6.60
N LEU A 437 -20.99 15.72 7.92
CA LEU A 437 -21.92 16.33 8.88
C LEU A 437 -21.60 17.83 9.06
N THR A 438 -20.31 18.14 9.18
CA THR A 438 -19.79 19.51 9.20
C THR A 438 -18.53 19.59 8.34
N GLN A 439 -17.94 20.78 8.15
CA GLN A 439 -16.68 20.90 7.41
C GLN A 439 -15.52 20.12 8.07
N GLN A 440 -15.61 19.90 9.38
CA GLN A 440 -14.63 19.22 10.22
C GLN A 440 -14.99 17.75 10.45
N MET A 441 -16.28 17.40 10.46
CA MET A 441 -16.75 16.09 10.89
C MET A 441 -17.31 15.26 9.72
N ASN A 442 -16.75 14.08 9.53
CA ASN A 442 -17.19 13.10 8.54
C ASN A 442 -17.58 11.80 9.24
N LEU A 443 -18.78 11.31 8.96
CA LEU A 443 -19.24 9.98 9.33
C LEU A 443 -19.10 9.06 8.12
N ARG A 444 -18.74 7.81 8.37
CA ARG A 444 -18.69 6.76 7.36
C ARG A 444 -19.25 5.47 7.90
N ALA A 445 -19.89 4.71 7.04
CA ALA A 445 -20.25 3.34 7.33
C ALA A 445 -20.12 2.50 6.07
N GLY A 446 -19.89 1.20 6.23
CA GLY A 446 -19.72 0.32 5.10
C GLY A 446 -19.74 -1.15 5.45
N VAL A 447 -19.61 -1.95 4.40
CA VAL A 447 -19.53 -3.40 4.43
C VAL A 447 -18.34 -3.81 3.57
N ASP A 448 -17.50 -4.68 4.11
CA ASP A 448 -16.45 -5.36 3.34
C ASP A 448 -16.85 -6.85 3.28
N LEU A 449 -16.88 -7.40 2.06
CA LEU A 449 -17.26 -8.79 1.77
C LEU A 449 -16.14 -9.49 1.00
N MET A 450 -15.78 -10.68 1.43
CA MET A 450 -14.71 -11.49 0.86
C MET A 450 -15.25 -12.87 0.44
N THR A 451 -14.84 -13.32 -0.73
CA THR A 451 -15.18 -14.65 -1.26
C THR A 451 -13.95 -15.26 -1.89
N GLY A 452 -13.79 -16.58 -1.79
CA GLY A 452 -12.63 -17.26 -2.32
C GLY A 452 -12.46 -18.66 -1.76
N LYS A 453 -11.29 -19.27 -2.04
CA LYS A 453 -10.90 -20.54 -1.43
C LYS A 453 -10.77 -20.40 0.09
N ASP A 454 -11.12 -21.46 0.80
CA ASP A 454 -10.69 -21.62 2.19
C ASP A 454 -9.18 -21.93 2.18
N ASP A 455 -8.42 -21.39 3.13
CA ASP A 455 -6.94 -21.45 3.22
C ASP A 455 -6.17 -20.66 2.14
N THR A 456 -6.33 -19.33 2.12
CA THR A 456 -5.50 -18.43 1.31
C THR A 456 -4.24 -17.97 2.06
N TYR A 457 -3.38 -17.18 1.40
CA TYR A 457 -2.28 -16.47 2.06
C TYR A 457 -2.76 -15.64 3.27
N TRP A 458 -4.02 -15.20 3.26
CA TRP A 458 -4.65 -14.40 4.30
C TRP A 458 -5.42 -15.22 5.34
N GLY A 459 -5.31 -16.55 5.31
CA GLY A 459 -6.07 -17.47 6.15
C GLY A 459 -7.47 -17.74 5.61
N TYR A 460 -8.44 -17.98 6.51
CA TYR A 460 -9.85 -18.12 6.16
C TYR A 460 -10.40 -16.78 5.66
N PHE A 461 -10.50 -16.67 4.34
CA PHE A 461 -10.75 -15.41 3.65
C PHE A 461 -12.06 -14.73 4.09
N ARG A 462 -13.08 -15.54 4.42
CA ARG A 462 -14.39 -15.06 4.87
C ARG A 462 -14.43 -14.59 6.32
N ASP A 463 -13.43 -14.88 7.14
CA ASP A 463 -13.37 -14.39 8.53
C ASP A 463 -13.18 -12.88 8.65
N GLN A 464 -12.96 -12.22 7.52
CA GLN A 464 -12.76 -10.79 7.42
C GLN A 464 -14.01 -10.06 6.91
N ASP A 465 -15.10 -10.76 6.61
CA ASP A 465 -16.42 -10.18 6.32
C ASP A 465 -16.84 -9.30 7.51
N ARG A 466 -17.12 -8.02 7.24
CA ARG A 466 -17.40 -7.06 8.32
C ARG A 466 -18.29 -5.90 7.92
N LEU A 467 -19.10 -5.46 8.86
CA LEU A 467 -19.72 -4.14 8.88
C LEU A 467 -18.78 -3.19 9.60
N TRP A 468 -18.74 -1.93 9.20
CA TRP A 468 -17.95 -0.93 9.90
C TRP A 468 -18.59 0.44 9.89
N MET A 469 -18.29 1.23 10.91
CA MET A 469 -18.70 2.61 11.04
C MET A 469 -17.53 3.41 11.62
N GLY A 470 -17.24 4.57 11.07
CA GLY A 470 -16.20 5.45 11.59
C GLY A 470 -16.63 6.91 11.57
N VAL A 471 -16.20 7.64 12.59
CA VAL A 471 -16.29 9.09 12.66
C VAL A 471 -14.89 9.67 12.60
N GLN A 472 -14.74 10.77 11.89
CA GLN A 472 -13.49 11.52 11.80
C GLN A 472 -13.76 12.99 12.04
N TYR A 473 -12.89 13.61 12.82
CA TYR A 473 -12.89 15.04 13.08
C TYR A 473 -11.55 15.66 12.68
N ALA A 474 -11.60 16.75 11.92
CA ALA A 474 -10.47 17.58 11.54
C ALA A 474 -10.45 18.85 12.40
N PHE A 475 -9.40 18.99 13.22
CA PHE A 475 -9.15 20.16 14.06
C PHE A 475 -8.44 21.28 13.30
#